data_AF-A0A4Q5TTJ0-F1
#
_entry.id   AF-A0A4Q5TTJ0-F1
#
_cell.length_a   1.000
_cell.length_b   1.000
_cell.length_c   1.000
_cell.angle_alpha   90.00
_cell.angle_beta   90.00
_cell.angle_gamma   90.00
#
_symmetry.space_group_name_H-M   'P 1'
#
loop_
_entity.id
_entity.type
_entity.pdbx_description
1 polymer ?
#
loop_
_entity_poly.entity_id
_entity_poly.type
_entity_poly.pdbx_seq_one_letter_code
_entity_poly.pdbx_strand_id
1 'polypeptide(L)'
;MTTTNPTMLQFFEWYCQGGGRHWSHLESQVPFIKESGFSSVWLPPAYKGTRGPTSEGYDVYDIYDLGEFDQKGSVATKYGTRQQYIDACSAVRSAGLNLIVDIVLNHMG
;
A
#
# COMPACT_ATOMS: atom_id res chain seq x y z
N MET A 1 33.05 3.06 4.64
CA MET A 1 31.69 2.78 4.18
C MET A 1 30.85 3.99 4.53
N THR A 2 30.23 4.66 3.56
CA THR A 2 29.28 5.75 3.85
C THR A 2 27.99 5.13 4.35
N THR A 3 27.61 5.43 5.58
CA THR A 3 26.31 5.04 6.14
C THR A 3 25.23 5.89 5.49
N THR A 4 24.35 5.28 4.72
CA THR A 4 23.17 5.97 4.16
C THR A 4 22.20 6.31 5.29
N ASN A 5 21.80 7.58 5.39
CA ASN A 5 20.83 8.02 6.39
C ASN A 5 19.46 7.38 6.12
N PRO A 6 18.80 6.78 7.13
CA PRO A 6 17.45 6.28 6.97
C PRO A 6 16.51 7.40 6.55
N THR A 7 15.89 7.24 5.39
CA THR A 7 14.93 8.18 4.80
C THR A 7 13.69 7.41 4.37
N MET A 8 12.53 7.84 4.84
CA MET A 8 11.23 7.20 4.57
C MET A 8 10.46 8.01 3.51
N LEU A 9 9.75 7.30 2.64
CA LEU A 9 8.80 7.87 1.69
C LEU A 9 7.38 7.42 2.02
N GLN A 10 6.48 8.35 2.31
CA GLN A 10 5.04 8.09 2.26
C GLN A 10 4.64 7.94 0.80
N PHE A 11 4.20 6.75 0.38
CA PHE A 11 3.96 6.44 -1.02
C PHE A 11 2.48 6.53 -1.39
N PHE A 12 1.76 7.49 -0.83
CA PHE A 12 0.36 7.73 -1.16
C PHE A 12 -0.02 9.15 -0.77
N GLU A 13 -1.10 9.63 -1.38
CA GLU A 13 -1.76 10.88 -1.02
C GLU A 13 -3.28 10.70 -1.15
N TRP A 14 -4.05 11.61 -0.54
CA TRP A 14 -5.50 11.46 -0.37
C TRP A 14 -6.27 11.29 -1.69
N TYR A 15 -5.85 11.99 -2.74
CA TYR A 15 -6.48 12.04 -4.05
C TYR A 15 -5.93 10.99 -5.03
N CYS A 16 -5.18 10.00 -4.52
CA CYS A 16 -4.66 8.91 -5.35
C CYS A 16 -5.78 8.32 -6.19
N GLN A 17 -5.54 8.15 -7.48
CA GLN A 17 -6.59 7.61 -8.35
C GLN A 17 -6.95 6.19 -7.90
N GLY A 18 -8.25 5.93 -7.79
CA GLY A 18 -8.74 4.57 -7.56
C GLY A 18 -8.58 3.67 -8.79
N GLY A 19 -9.24 2.51 -8.72
CA GLY A 19 -9.22 1.50 -9.78
C GLY A 19 -8.12 0.46 -9.63
N GLY A 20 -7.55 0.29 -8.44
CA GLY A 20 -6.67 -0.85 -8.13
C GLY A 20 -5.30 -0.82 -8.80
N ARG A 21 -4.80 0.37 -9.15
CA ARG A 21 -3.54 0.56 -9.88
C ARG A 21 -2.36 0.91 -8.99
N HIS A 22 -2.60 1.20 -7.71
CA HIS A 22 -1.61 1.77 -6.82
C HIS A 22 -0.47 0.78 -6.52
N TRP A 23 -0.78 -0.50 -6.29
CA TRP A 23 0.24 -1.50 -6.02
C TRP A 23 1.16 -1.77 -7.22
N SER A 24 0.59 -1.87 -8.43
CA SER A 24 1.40 -1.99 -9.65
C SER A 24 2.21 -0.71 -9.94
N HIS A 25 1.68 0.46 -9.57
CA HIS A 25 2.45 1.71 -9.63
C HIS A 25 3.65 1.66 -8.68
N LEU A 26 3.46 1.29 -7.41
CA LEU A 26 4.55 1.10 -6.46
C LEU A 26 5.62 0.15 -7.00
N GLU A 27 5.21 -1.03 -7.47
CA GLU A 27 6.12 -2.02 -8.07
C GLU A 27 7.00 -1.40 -9.16
N SER A 28 6.41 -0.64 -10.09
CA SER A 28 7.16 0.04 -11.15
C SER A 28 8.11 1.15 -10.66
N GLN A 29 7.84 1.74 -9.50
CA GLN A 29 8.63 2.87 -8.97
C GLN A 29 9.78 2.41 -8.06
N VAL A 30 9.83 1.13 -7.68
CA VAL A 30 10.87 0.59 -6.78
C VAL A 30 12.31 0.95 -7.21
N PRO A 31 12.72 0.82 -8.49
CA PRO A 31 14.06 1.20 -8.91
C PRO A 31 14.35 2.69 -8.66
N PHE A 32 13.42 3.56 -9.04
CA PHE A 32 13.54 5.01 -8.86
C PHE A 32 13.61 5.40 -7.36
N ILE A 33 12.77 4.79 -6.52
CA ILE A 33 12.79 5.01 -5.06
C ILE A 33 14.16 4.64 -4.49
N LYS A 34 14.72 3.50 -4.90
CA LYS A 34 16.02 3.03 -4.42
C LYS A 34 17.16 3.93 -4.87
N GLU A 35 17.19 4.29 -6.16
CA GLU A 35 18.20 5.18 -6.74
C GLU A 35 18.15 6.59 -6.12
N SER A 36 16.95 7.04 -5.72
CA SER A 36 16.76 8.32 -5.02
C SER A 36 17.27 8.31 -3.56
N GLY A 37 17.75 7.17 -3.05
CA GLY A 37 18.36 7.07 -1.73
C GLY A 37 17.36 6.83 -0.59
N PHE A 38 16.09 6.55 -0.88
CA PHE A 38 15.14 6.13 0.15
C PHE A 38 15.50 4.76 0.71
N SER A 39 15.13 4.55 1.97
CA SER A 39 15.39 3.31 2.71
C SER A 39 14.12 2.55 3.10
N SER A 40 12.98 3.24 3.11
CA SER A 40 11.70 2.70 3.57
C SER A 40 10.53 3.32 2.81
N VAL A 41 9.48 2.54 2.62
CA VAL A 41 8.23 2.99 2.00
C VAL A 41 7.08 2.76 2.97
N TRP A 42 6.30 3.81 3.24
CA TRP A 42 5.06 3.73 4.00
C TRP A 42 3.85 3.64 3.06
N LEU A 43 3.12 2.55 3.19
CA LEU A 43 1.95 2.21 2.38
C LEU A 43 0.65 2.60 3.08
N PRO A 44 -0.41 2.97 2.34
CA PRO A 44 -1.72 3.22 2.94
C PRO A 44 -2.32 1.92 3.51
N PRO A 45 -3.41 1.98 4.29
CA PRO A 45 -4.07 0.78 4.79
C PRO A 45 -4.51 -0.11 3.62
N ALA A 46 -4.08 -1.37 3.64
CA ALA A 46 -4.25 -2.30 2.51
C ALA A 46 -5.54 -3.12 2.56
N TYR A 47 -6.27 -3.08 3.69
CA TYR A 47 -7.48 -3.84 3.93
C TYR A 47 -8.76 -3.12 3.50
N LYS A 48 -9.86 -3.87 3.35
CA LYS A 48 -11.16 -3.38 2.89
C LYS A 48 -11.75 -2.38 3.86
N GLY A 49 -12.14 -1.22 3.34
CA GLY A 49 -12.90 -0.21 4.08
C GLY A 49 -14.38 -0.13 3.67
N THR A 50 -15.17 0.62 4.44
CA THR A 50 -16.64 0.75 4.26
C THR A 50 -17.04 1.22 2.89
N ARG A 51 -16.25 2.14 2.31
CA ARG A 51 -16.47 2.73 0.98
C ARG A 51 -15.92 1.87 -0.16
N GLY A 52 -15.53 0.63 0.13
CA GLY A 52 -15.09 -0.37 -0.85
C GLY A 52 -13.99 0.15 -1.77
N PRO A 53 -14.21 0.22 -3.10
CA PRO A 53 -13.19 0.61 -4.08
C PRO A 53 -12.79 2.09 -4.03
N THR A 54 -13.46 2.90 -3.20
CA THR A 54 -13.18 4.34 -3.07
C THR A 54 -12.69 4.74 -1.67
N SER A 55 -12.54 3.76 -0.77
CA SER A 55 -12.03 3.94 0.59
C SER A 55 -10.55 4.33 0.57
N GLU A 56 -10.16 5.27 1.44
CA GLU A 56 -8.74 5.59 1.68
C GLU A 56 -8.09 4.62 2.68
N GLY A 57 -8.84 3.63 3.15
CA GLY A 57 -8.40 2.61 4.10
C GLY A 57 -8.57 2.98 5.58
N TYR A 58 -8.77 4.25 5.91
CA TYR A 58 -9.00 4.68 7.29
C TYR A 58 -10.38 4.34 7.84
N ASP A 59 -11.37 4.11 6.97
CA ASP A 59 -12.71 3.63 7.29
C ASP A 59 -12.76 2.08 7.32
N VAL A 60 -12.01 1.46 8.23
CA VAL A 60 -11.78 0.00 8.28
C VAL A 60 -13.07 -0.81 8.40
N TYR A 61 -13.23 -1.82 7.55
CA TYR A 61 -14.33 -2.79 7.61
C TYR A 61 -13.85 -4.21 7.95
N ASP A 62 -12.93 -4.77 7.15
CA ASP A 62 -12.41 -6.12 7.35
C ASP A 62 -10.88 -6.11 7.21
N ILE A 63 -10.18 -6.23 8.34
CA ILE A 63 -8.71 -6.21 8.42
C ILE A 63 -8.05 -7.43 7.75
N TYR A 64 -8.80 -8.50 7.49
CA TYR A 64 -8.30 -9.70 6.81
C TYR A 64 -8.48 -9.62 5.29
N ASP A 65 -9.40 -8.78 4.80
CA ASP A 65 -9.65 -8.60 3.38
C ASP A 65 -8.67 -7.60 2.76
N LEU A 66 -7.51 -8.09 2.30
CA LEU A 66 -6.51 -7.29 1.58
C LEU A 66 -6.87 -7.05 0.10
N GLY A 67 -8.17 -7.04 -0.24
CA GLY A 67 -8.66 -6.98 -1.61
C GLY A 67 -8.75 -8.37 -2.26
N GLU A 68 -9.27 -9.34 -1.52
CA GLU A 68 -9.40 -10.76 -1.89
C GLU A 68 -10.86 -11.20 -1.98
N PHE A 69 -11.75 -10.61 -1.17
CA PHE A 69 -13.15 -11.03 -1.07
C PHE A 69 -14.11 -10.02 -1.72
N ASP A 70 -15.17 -10.52 -2.34
CA ASP A 70 -16.25 -9.67 -2.87
C ASP A 70 -17.10 -9.11 -1.72
N GLN A 71 -16.71 -7.91 -1.26
CA GLN A 71 -17.30 -7.24 -0.10
C GLN A 71 -17.33 -5.73 -0.36
N LYS A 72 -18.37 -5.04 0.14
CA LYS A 72 -18.54 -3.58 -0.01
C LYS A 72 -18.51 -3.10 -1.48
N GLY A 73 -18.99 -3.95 -2.40
CA GLY A 73 -19.15 -3.61 -3.82
C GLY A 73 -17.87 -3.75 -4.66
N SER A 74 -16.81 -4.38 -4.13
CA SER A 74 -15.62 -4.72 -4.92
C SER A 74 -14.82 -5.87 -4.30
N VAL A 75 -14.09 -6.61 -5.15
CA VAL A 75 -13.02 -7.51 -4.68
C VAL A 75 -11.82 -6.67 -4.25
N ALA A 76 -11.24 -5.90 -5.17
CA ALA A 76 -10.10 -5.02 -4.89
C ALA A 76 -10.44 -3.90 -3.90
N THR A 77 -9.43 -3.43 -3.17
CA THR A 77 -9.50 -2.14 -2.47
C THR A 77 -9.33 -0.99 -3.47
N LYS A 78 -9.32 0.27 -3.00
CA LYS A 78 -8.92 1.42 -3.83
C LYS A 78 -7.55 1.20 -4.49
N TYR A 79 -6.64 0.52 -3.79
CA TYR A 79 -5.23 0.40 -4.14
C TYR A 79 -4.91 -0.85 -4.98
N GLY A 80 -5.67 -1.93 -4.86
CA GLY A 80 -5.54 -3.12 -5.71
C GLY A 80 -6.04 -4.40 -5.05
N THR A 81 -5.72 -5.53 -5.67
CA THR A 81 -5.99 -6.87 -5.13
C THR A 81 -4.89 -7.32 -4.18
N ARG A 82 -5.19 -8.36 -3.39
CA ARG A 82 -4.22 -9.01 -2.51
C ARG A 82 -2.95 -9.47 -3.25
N GLN A 83 -3.10 -10.01 -4.46
CA GLN A 83 -1.96 -10.49 -5.24
C GLN A 83 -1.05 -9.32 -5.63
N GLN A 84 -1.62 -8.22 -6.17
CA GLN A 84 -0.84 -7.04 -6.51
C GLN A 84 -0.13 -6.45 -5.28
N TYR A 85 -0.78 -6.44 -4.10
CA TYR A 85 -0.17 -5.99 -2.86
C TYR A 85 1.06 -6.85 -2.47
N ILE A 86 0.94 -8.17 -2.58
CA ILE A 86 2.04 -9.11 -2.30
C ILE A 86 3.20 -8.92 -3.28
N ASP A 87 2.91 -8.77 -4.57
CA ASP A 87 3.90 -8.58 -5.62
C ASP A 87 4.68 -7.27 -5.42
N ALA A 88 3.97 -6.16 -5.15
CA ALA A 88 4.59 -4.88 -4.84
C ALA A 88 5.45 -4.95 -3.57
N CYS A 89 4.97 -5.60 -2.50
CA CYS A 89 5.75 -5.81 -1.29
C CYS A 89 7.00 -6.67 -1.54
N SER A 90 6.90 -7.68 -2.41
CA SER A 90 8.03 -8.52 -2.81
C SER A 90 9.09 -7.72 -3.56
N ALA A 91 8.68 -6.87 -4.50
CA ALA A 91 9.56 -5.99 -5.24
C ALA A 91 10.32 -5.01 -4.31
N VAL A 92 9.60 -4.35 -3.39
CA VAL A 92 10.21 -3.43 -2.41
C VAL A 92 11.27 -4.14 -1.56
N ARG A 93 10.94 -5.32 -1.01
CA ARG A 93 11.90 -6.11 -0.21
C ARG A 93 13.10 -6.57 -1.04
N SER A 94 12.88 -7.00 -2.28
CA SER A 94 13.94 -7.48 -3.17
C SER A 94 14.93 -6.38 -3.54
N ALA A 95 14.50 -5.11 -3.55
CA ALA A 95 15.37 -3.95 -3.73
C ALA A 95 16.11 -3.51 -2.45
N GLY A 96 15.94 -4.24 -1.34
CA GLY A 96 16.54 -3.90 -0.05
C GLY A 96 15.98 -2.61 0.54
N LEU A 97 14.68 -2.36 0.35
CA LEU A 97 13.91 -1.30 1.00
C LEU A 97 13.05 -1.91 2.13
N ASN A 98 12.82 -1.15 3.19
CA ASN A 98 11.90 -1.54 4.24
C ASN A 98 10.46 -1.16 3.88
N LEU A 99 9.49 -1.92 4.41
CA LEU A 99 8.07 -1.66 4.28
C LEU A 99 7.49 -1.25 5.62
N ILE A 100 6.64 -0.22 5.60
CA ILE A 100 5.83 0.22 6.74
C ILE A 100 4.38 0.16 6.30
N VAL A 101 3.56 -0.56 7.06
CA VAL A 101 2.14 -0.77 6.76
C VAL A 101 1.33 0.09 7.72
N ASP A 102 0.34 0.81 7.20
CA ASP A 102 -0.58 1.60 8.01
C ASP A 102 -1.60 0.71 8.75
N ILE A 103 -1.69 0.88 10.07
CA ILE A 103 -2.46 0.04 10.98
C ILE A 103 -3.44 0.92 11.74
N VAL A 104 -4.73 0.79 11.38
CA VAL A 104 -5.83 1.58 11.91
C VAL A 104 -6.62 0.71 12.88
N LEU A 105 -6.34 0.85 14.17
CA LEU A 105 -6.96 0.03 15.23
C LEU A 105 -7.90 0.82 16.14
N ASN A 106 -8.02 2.13 15.94
CA ASN A 106 -8.84 2.99 16.79
C ASN A 106 -10.35 2.71 16.64
N HIS A 107 -10.79 2.30 15.45
CA HIS A 107 -12.22 2.18 15.11
C HIS A 107 -12.43 1.20 13.96
N MET A 108 -13.69 0.80 13.76
CA MET A 108 -14.17 -0.06 12.68
C MET A 108 -15.60 0.37 12.33
N GLY A 109 -15.96 0.39 11.05
CA GLY A 109 -17.26 0.84 10.54
C GLY A 109 -17.75 0.04 9.35
#